data_AF-A0AB38IK48-F1
#
_entry.id   AF-A0AB38IK48-F1
#
_cell.length_a   1.000
_cell.length_b   1.000
_cell.length_c   1.000
_cell.angle_alpha   90.00
_cell.angle_beta   90.00
_cell.angle_gamma   90.00
#
_symmetry.space_group_name_H-M   'P 1'
#
loop_
_entity.id
_entity.type
_entity.pdbx_description
1 polymer ?
#
loop_
_entity_poly.entity_id
_entity_poly.type
_entity_poly.pdbx_seq_one_letter_code
_entity_poly.pdbx_strand_id
1 'polypeptide(L)' 'MEVQIPFLQTVLGPDLTIVPLNAGDATPQEVGDVWRALWGGPETVIVISSDLSHYHPHEVARAI' A
#
# COMPACT_ATOMS: atom_id res chain seq x y z
N MET A 1 5.21 -5.92 0.10
CA MET A 1 3.78 -6.31 0.13
C MET A 1 3.48 -7.42 1.14
N GLU A 2 4.32 -8.44 1.32
CA GLU A 2 4.01 -9.61 2.18
C GLU A 2 3.77 -9.28 3.66
N VAL A 3 4.49 -8.29 4.22
CA VAL A 3 4.43 -7.94 5.65
C VAL A 3 3.06 -7.44 6.13
N GLN A 4 2.20 -6.92 5.23
CA GLN A 4 0.93 -6.30 5.63
C GLN A 4 -0.24 -7.29 5.64
N ILE A 5 -0.12 -8.43 4.91
CA ILE A 5 -1.23 -9.36 4.69
C ILE A 5 -1.76 -9.96 6.00
N PRO A 6 -0.92 -10.46 6.94
CA PRO A 6 -1.43 -11.02 8.19
C PRO A 6 -2.20 -10.00 9.03
N PHE A 7 -1.74 -8.75 9.02
CA PHE A 7 -2.41 -7.65 9.73
C PHE A 7 -3.78 -7.36 9.11
N LEU A 8 -3.84 -7.23 7.78
CA LEU A 8 -5.09 -6.94 7.07
C LEU A 8 -6.14 -8.05 7.26
N GLN A 9 -5.74 -9.33 7.18
CA GLN A 9 -6.64 -10.46 7.43
C GLN A 9 -7.15 -10.49 8.88
N THR A 10 -6.32 -10.06 9.85
CA THR A 10 -6.73 -9.99 11.25
C THR A 10 -7.76 -8.90 11.49
N VAL A 11 -7.62 -7.74 10.85
CA VAL A 11 -8.48 -6.57 11.08
C VAL A 11 -9.75 -6.60 10.23
N LEU A 12 -9.65 -7.06 8.98
CA LEU A 12 -10.75 -7.04 8.00
C LEU A 12 -11.44 -8.40 7.83
N GLY A 13 -10.88 -9.46 8.41
CA GLY A 13 -11.42 -10.81 8.34
C GLY A 13 -10.82 -11.67 7.22
N PRO A 14 -11.13 -12.98 7.22
CA PRO A 14 -10.51 -13.95 6.31
C PRO A 14 -11.01 -13.86 4.86
N ASP A 15 -12.19 -13.27 4.63
CA ASP A 15 -12.82 -13.17 3.30
C ASP A 15 -12.30 -11.98 2.46
N LEU A 16 -11.23 -11.33 2.90
CA LEU A 16 -10.60 -10.22 2.20
C LEU A 16 -10.00 -10.68 0.86
N THR A 17 -10.41 -10.02 -0.22
CA THR A 17 -9.74 -10.15 -1.53
C THR A 17 -8.66 -9.09 -1.67
N ILE A 18 -7.43 -9.51 -2.02
CA ILE A 18 -6.28 -8.63 -2.14
C ILE A 18 -5.79 -8.62 -3.59
N VAL A 19 -5.65 -7.42 -4.16
CA VAL A 19 -4.97 -7.21 -5.44
C VAL A 19 -3.59 -6.58 -5.16
N PRO A 20 -2.50 -7.35 -5.24
CA PRO A 20 -1.17 -6.80 -5.02
C PRO A 20 -0.72 -5.99 -6.24
N LEU A 21 -0.27 -4.75 -6.01
CA LEU A 21 0.30 -3.89 -7.02
C LEU A 21 1.72 -3.49 -6.62
N ASN A 22 2.67 -3.61 -7.55
CA ASN A 22 4.01 -3.04 -7.39
C ASN A 22 4.10 -1.77 -8.24
N ALA A 23 4.32 -0.63 -7.58
CA ALA A 23 4.29 0.70 -8.23
C ALA A 23 5.68 1.24 -8.61
N GLY A 24 6.75 0.43 -8.50
CA GLY A 24 8.16 0.74 -8.82
C GLY A 24 8.45 2.13 -9.42
N ASP A 25 8.57 2.21 -10.74
CA ASP A 25 8.80 3.45 -11.51
C ASP A 25 7.53 4.01 -12.16
N ALA A 26 6.35 3.63 -11.65
CA ALA A 26 5.08 4.04 -12.25
C ALA A 26 4.88 5.55 -12.10
N THR A 27 4.45 6.20 -13.17
CA THR A 27 4.04 7.59 -13.14
C THR A 27 2.75 7.77 -12.34
N PRO A 28 2.51 8.96 -11.76
CA PRO A 28 1.25 9.24 -11.08
C PRO A 28 0.02 8.97 -11.95
N GLN A 29 0.12 9.22 -13.26
CA GLN A 29 -0.92 8.95 -14.24
C GLN A 29 -1.19 7.45 -14.36
N GLU A 30 -0.16 6.63 -14.53
CA GLU A 30 -0.30 5.17 -14.61
C GLU A 30 -0.93 4.58 -13.33
N VAL A 31 -0.52 5.08 -12.16
CA VAL A 31 -1.14 4.66 -10.88
C VAL A 31 -2.62 5.05 -10.82
N GLY A 32 -2.94 6.27 -11.24
CA GLY A 32 -4.33 6.75 -11.30
C GLY A 32 -5.21 5.96 -12.25
N ASP A 33 -4.67 5.50 -13.38
CA ASP A 33 -5.37 4.67 -14.35
C ASP A 33 -5.72 3.30 -13.76
N VAL A 34 -4.77 2.68 -13.05
CA VAL A 34 -4.99 1.42 -12.34
C VAL A 34 -6.06 1.58 -11.25
N TRP A 35 -6.03 2.66 -10.48
CA TRP A 35 -7.04 2.92 -9.46
C TRP A 35 -8.44 3.05 -10.06
N ARG A 36 -8.58 3.76 -11.18
CA ARG A 36 -9.87 3.88 -11.89
C ARG A 36 -10.39 2.53 -12.39
N ALA A 37 -9.50 1.64 -12.81
CA ALA A 37 -9.88 0.31 -13.30
C ALA A 37 -10.28 -0.65 -12.17
N LEU A 38 -9.67 -0.52 -11.00
CA LEU A 38 -9.86 -1.44 -9.86
C LEU A 38 -10.85 -0.97 -8.81
N TRP A 39 -11.24 0.31 -8.82
CA TRP A 39 -12.16 0.86 -7.83
C TRP A 39 -13.54 0.20 -7.93
N GLY A 40 -13.90 -0.63 -6.95
CA GLY A 40 -15.19 -1.34 -6.89
C GLY A 40 -16.34 -0.53 -6.28
N GLY A 41 -16.02 0.48 -5.46
CA GLY A 41 -17.01 1.16 -4.64
C GLY A 41 -16.52 1.42 -3.21
N PRO A 42 -17.40 1.84 -2.28
CA PRO A 42 -17.05 2.17 -0.90
C PRO A 42 -16.55 0.98 -0.07
N GLU A 43 -16.74 -0.25 -0.54
CA GLU A 43 -16.19 -1.47 0.04
C GLU A 43 -14.70 -1.69 -0.28
N THR A 44 -14.14 -0.92 -1.21
CA THR A 44 -12.73 -1.01 -1.61
C THR A 44 -11.84 -0.14 -0.73
N VAL A 45 -10.80 -0.72 -0.13
CA VAL A 45 -9.79 0.00 0.65
C VAL A 45 -8.45 0.01 -0.11
N ILE A 46 -7.82 1.18 -0.21
CA ILE A 46 -6.47 1.32 -0.79
C ILE A 46 -5.46 1.36 0.36
N VAL A 47 -4.50 0.44 0.32
CA VAL A 47 -3.38 0.38 1.28
C VAL A 47 -2.08 0.73 0.55
N ILE A 48 -1.43 1.80 0.98
CA ILE A 48 -0.15 2.26 0.43
C ILE A 48 0.97 1.83 1.37
N SER A 49 1.78 0.88 0.93
CA SER A 49 2.99 0.44 1.63
C SER A 49 4.15 1.35 1.24
N SER A 50 4.43 2.39 2.04
CA SER A 50 5.61 3.23 1.88
C SER A 50 6.45 3.18 3.15
N ASP A 51 7.77 3.08 3.00
CA ASP A 51 8.67 3.46 4.08
C ASP A 51 8.90 4.98 4.02
N LEU A 52 8.88 5.63 5.18
CA LEU A 52 9.05 7.08 5.24
C LEU A 52 10.52 7.49 5.31
N SER A 53 11.41 6.56 5.67
CA SER A 53 12.73 6.90 6.22
C SER A 53 13.91 6.67 5.28
N HIS A 54 13.73 6.26 4.03
CA HIS A 54 14.87 5.93 3.15
C HIS A 54 15.77 7.12 2.77
N TYR A 55 15.38 8.37 3.10
CA TYR A 55 16.19 9.56 2.85
C TYR A 55 17.06 10.02 4.03
N HIS A 56 16.97 9.35 5.17
CA HIS A 56 17.71 9.73 6.36
C HIS A 56 18.48 8.53 6.92
N PRO A 57 19.81 8.64 7.13
CA PRO A 57 20.56 7.63 7.86
C PRO A 57 19.83 7.26 9.15
N HIS A 58 19.87 6.00 9.55
CA HIS A 58 19.10 5.46 10.68
C HIS A 58 19.20 6.31 11.97
N GLU A 59 20.33 6.97 12.17
CA GLU A 59 20.58 7.90 13.29
C GLU A 59 19.64 9.13 13.29
N VAL A 60 19.30 9.66 12.12
CA VAL A 60 18.42 10.84 11.96
C VAL A 60 16.94 10.45 12.17
N ALA A 61 16.53 9.26 11.73
CA ALA A 61 15.15 8.79 11.90
C ALA A 61 14.76 8.50 13.36
N ARG A 62 15.72 8.33 14.28
CA ARG A 62 15.48 8.07 15.71
C ARG A 62 15.38 9.33 16.58
N ALA A 63 15.64 10.51 16.00
CA ALA A 63 15.68 11.78 16.72
C ALA A 63 14.46 12.67 16.44
N ILE A 64 13.47 12.18 15.69
CA ILE A 64 12.21 12.86 15.33
C ILE A 64 11.06 12.12 16.01
#